data_AF-A0A920J542-F1
#
_entry.id   AF-A0A920J542-F1
#
_cell.length_a   1.000
_cell.length_b   1.000
_cell.length_c   1.000
_cell.angle_alpha   90.00
_cell.angle_beta   90.00
_cell.angle_gamma   90.00
#
_symmetry.space_group_name_H-M   'P 1'
#
loop_
_entity.id
_entity.type
_entity.pdbx_description
1 polymer ?
#
loop_
_entity_poly.entity_id
_entity_poly.type
_entity_poly.pdbx_seq_one_letter_code
_entity_poly.pdbx_strand_id
1 'polypeptide(L)'
;MSQLAAVIDSSPAERIVVIGDTNTRASEITNIKDSGLEVPDLPGPTWDSFRNRFNADSPRFKASFTRCITHPDVKIRDLKILEGKVIRNEKSFHISDHFALFGRMQL
;
A
#
# COMPACT_ATOMS: atom_id res chain seq x y z
N MET A 1 -14.65 14.84 -5.75
CA MET A 1 -13.41 14.29 -6.34
C MET A 1 -12.64 13.60 -5.22
N SER A 2 -12.06 12.42 -5.47
CA SER A 2 -11.20 11.77 -4.47
C SER A 2 -9.91 12.58 -4.29
N GLN A 3 -9.30 12.54 -3.10
CA GLN A 3 -8.03 13.24 -2.83
C GLN A 3 -6.92 12.82 -3.80
N LEU A 4 -6.90 11.54 -4.19
CA LEU A 4 -5.95 11.00 -5.15
C LEU A 4 -6.09 11.65 -6.53
N ALA A 5 -7.32 11.85 -7.03
CA ALA A 5 -7.56 12.54 -8.29
C ALA A 5 -7.01 13.97 -8.28
N ALA A 6 -7.22 14.71 -7.18
CA ALA A 6 -6.67 16.05 -7.03
C ALA A 6 -5.13 16.09 -7.08
N VAL A 7 -4.46 15.08 -6.50
CA VAL A 7 -2.99 14.96 -6.58
C VAL A 7 -2.54 14.73 -8.02
N ILE A 8 -3.22 13.83 -8.74
CA ILE A 8 -2.93 13.51 -10.14
C ILE A 8 -3.12 14.74 -11.03
N ASP A 9 -4.26 15.40 -10.93
CA ASP A 9 -4.61 16.58 -11.73
C ASP A 9 -3.68 17.77 -11.47
N SER A 10 -3.11 17.87 -10.27
CA SER A 10 -2.18 18.93 -9.88
C SER A 10 -0.73 18.69 -10.28
N SER A 11 -0.38 17.47 -10.72
CA SER A 11 1.00 17.11 -11.01
C SER A 11 1.47 17.73 -12.33
N PRO A 12 2.59 18.46 -12.35
CA PRO A 12 3.18 18.99 -13.57
C PRO A 12 3.92 17.92 -14.40
N ALA A 13 4.10 16.71 -13.85
CA ALA A 13 4.79 15.60 -14.50
C ALA A 13 3.78 14.53 -14.96
N GLU A 14 3.96 14.04 -16.20
CA GLU A 14 3.13 12.97 -16.78
C GLU A 14 3.33 11.63 -16.08
N ARG A 15 4.56 11.31 -15.66
CA ARG A 15 4.90 10.05 -14.99
C ARG A 15 4.81 10.18 -13.47
N ILE A 16 3.62 9.93 -12.95
CA ILE A 16 3.33 10.01 -11.52
C ILE A 16 3.48 8.63 -10.87
N VAL A 17 4.01 8.63 -9.65
CA VAL A 17 4.03 7.47 -8.75
C VAL A 17 3.53 7.95 -7.39
N VAL A 18 2.45 7.35 -6.90
CA VAL A 18 1.92 7.57 -5.55
C VAL A 18 2.18 6.32 -4.72
N ILE A 19 2.94 6.45 -3.64
CA ILE A 19 3.27 5.35 -2.72
C ILE A 19 2.98 5.79 -1.31
N GLY A 20 2.22 5.00 -0.58
CA GLY A 20 1.98 5.26 0.84
C GLY A 20 0.71 4.58 1.33
N ASP A 21 0.30 4.96 2.53
CA ASP A 21 -1.02 4.61 3.03
C ASP A 21 -2.09 5.46 2.33
N THR A 22 -2.75 4.82 1.36
CA THR A 22 -3.81 5.42 0.55
C THR A 22 -5.20 5.20 1.15
N ASN A 23 -5.32 4.32 2.16
CA ASN A 23 -6.59 3.82 2.71
C ASN A 23 -7.59 3.29 1.65
N THR A 24 -7.14 3.03 0.42
CA THR A 24 -7.99 2.67 -0.72
C THR A 24 -8.67 1.32 -0.49
N ARG A 25 -9.99 1.31 -0.70
CA ARG A 25 -10.86 0.15 -0.63
C ARG A 25 -10.87 -0.58 -1.97
N ALA A 26 -11.18 -1.87 -1.94
CA ALA A 26 -11.23 -2.70 -3.15
C ALA A 26 -12.17 -2.13 -4.22
N SER A 27 -13.31 -1.56 -3.82
CA SER A 27 -14.28 -0.93 -4.70
C SER A 27 -13.77 0.32 -5.42
N GLU A 28 -12.70 0.95 -4.93
CA GLU A 28 -12.13 2.17 -5.51
C GLU A 28 -11.06 1.86 -6.56
N ILE A 29 -10.55 0.62 -6.59
CA ILE A 29 -9.46 0.21 -7.48
C ILE A 29 -9.85 0.32 -8.95
N THR A 30 -11.06 -0.08 -9.30
CA THR A 30 -11.57 0.03 -10.68
C THR A 30 -11.55 1.48 -11.14
N ASN A 31 -12.03 2.42 -10.32
CA ASN A 31 -12.05 3.84 -10.67
C ASN A 31 -10.63 4.41 -10.88
N ILE A 32 -9.63 3.93 -10.13
CA ILE A 32 -8.22 4.35 -10.30
C ILE A 32 -7.65 3.77 -11.59
N LYS A 33 -7.98 2.52 -11.93
CA LYS A 33 -7.57 1.91 -13.20
C LYS A 33 -8.22 2.61 -14.40
N ASP A 34 -9.50 2.95 -14.28
CA ASP A 34 -10.27 3.66 -15.31
C ASP A 34 -9.75 5.08 -15.57
N SER A 35 -9.02 5.68 -14.62
CA SER A 35 -8.33 6.96 -14.83
C SER A 35 -6.99 6.82 -15.57
N GLY A 36 -6.66 5.63 -16.10
CA GLY A 36 -5.44 5.37 -16.86
C GLY A 36 -4.20 5.12 -16.00
N LEU A 37 -4.36 4.87 -14.69
CA LEU A 37 -3.26 4.52 -13.79
C LEU A 37 -3.20 3.02 -13.53
N GLU A 38 -2.00 2.54 -13.25
CA GLU A 38 -1.76 1.17 -12.84
C GLU A 38 -1.83 1.04 -11.33
N VAL A 39 -2.53 -0.01 -10.88
CA VAL A 39 -2.55 -0.43 -9.48
C VAL A 39 -2.13 -1.91 -9.45
N PRO A 40 -0.88 -2.21 -9.06
CA PRO A 40 -0.37 -3.57 -9.03
C PRO A 40 -1.13 -4.40 -8.00
N ASP A 41 -1.33 -5.66 -8.31
CA ASP A 41 -1.79 -6.63 -7.34
C ASP A 41 -0.72 -6.84 -6.27
N LEU A 42 -1.15 -6.81 -5.01
CA LEU A 42 -0.24 -7.02 -3.89
C LEU A 42 -0.12 -8.52 -3.59
N PRO A 43 1.07 -9.02 -3.21
CA PRO A 43 1.25 -10.43 -2.83
C PRO A 43 0.59 -10.77 -1.49
N GLY A 44 0.07 -9.77 -0.77
CA GLY A 44 -0.65 -9.94 0.49
C GLY A 44 -1.19 -8.60 1.02
N PRO A 45 -1.93 -8.63 2.13
CA PRO A 45 -2.41 -7.43 2.79
C PRO A 45 -1.25 -6.66 3.43
N THR A 46 -1.33 -5.33 3.40
CA THR A 46 -0.39 -4.45 4.12
C THR A 46 -0.87 -4.13 5.54
N TRP A 47 -2.06 -4.60 5.90
CA TRP A 47 -2.63 -4.53 7.23
C TRP A 47 -3.39 -5.83 7.51
N ASP A 48 -3.00 -6.57 8.54
CA ASP A 48 -3.61 -7.86 8.87
C ASP A 48 -3.62 -8.05 10.39
N SER A 49 -4.76 -7.75 11.02
CA SER A 49 -4.82 -7.86 12.48
C SER A 49 -4.82 -9.31 12.98
N PHE A 50 -5.06 -10.31 12.13
CA PHE A 50 -4.91 -11.72 12.51
C PHE A 50 -3.46 -12.10 12.76
N ARG A 51 -2.52 -11.40 12.12
CA ARG A 51 -1.07 -11.62 12.25
C ARG A 51 -0.41 -10.56 13.12
N ASN A 52 -0.90 -9.33 13.07
CA ASN A 52 -0.38 -8.20 13.81
C ASN A 52 -1.41 -7.64 14.80
N ARG A 53 -1.29 -8.04 16.07
CA ARG A 53 -2.10 -7.50 17.17
C ARG A 53 -1.45 -6.27 17.80
N PHE A 54 -1.09 -5.29 16.98
CA PHE A 54 -0.46 -4.04 17.45
C PHE A 54 -1.35 -3.33 18.48
N ASN A 55 -2.66 -3.34 18.26
CA ASN A 55 -3.69 -2.94 19.23
C ASN A 55 -4.54 -4.17 19.58
N ALA A 56 -4.62 -4.50 20.87
CA ALA A 56 -5.29 -5.72 21.35
C ALA A 56 -6.81 -5.69 21.09
N ASP A 57 -7.42 -4.51 21.20
CA ASP A 57 -8.88 -4.33 21.12
C ASP A 57 -9.38 -3.99 19.70
N SER A 58 -8.48 -3.93 18.71
CA SER A 58 -8.87 -3.57 17.35
C SER A 58 -9.67 -4.67 16.65
N PRO A 59 -10.65 -4.30 15.80
CA PRO A 59 -11.41 -5.25 15.00
C PRO A 59 -10.54 -6.18 14.16
N ARG A 60 -11.07 -7.40 13.92
CA ARG A 60 -10.38 -8.41 13.12
C ARG A 60 -10.70 -8.24 11.64
N PHE A 61 -9.75 -7.76 10.86
CA PHE A 61 -9.89 -7.66 9.39
C PHE A 61 -8.52 -7.71 8.71
N LYS A 62 -8.52 -7.64 7.38
CA LYS A 62 -7.33 -7.49 6.55
C LYS A 62 -7.61 -6.43 5.50
N ALA A 63 -6.60 -5.65 5.17
CA ALA A 63 -6.70 -4.61 4.16
C ALA A 63 -5.36 -4.35 3.48
N SER A 64 -5.44 -3.74 2.30
CA SER A 64 -4.30 -3.28 1.51
C SER A 64 -4.34 -1.76 1.44
N PHE A 65 -4.13 -1.13 2.60
CA PHE A 65 -4.16 0.33 2.76
C PHE A 65 -2.91 0.98 2.17
N THR A 66 -1.76 0.36 2.37
CA THR A 66 -0.51 0.78 1.75
C THR A 66 -0.49 0.28 0.31
N ARG A 67 -0.43 1.20 -0.64
CA ARG A 67 -0.44 0.88 -2.08
C ARG A 67 0.63 1.67 -2.81
N CYS A 68 0.91 1.18 -4.01
CA CYS A 68 1.61 1.91 -5.05
C CYS A 68 0.62 2.11 -6.20
N ILE A 69 0.55 3.31 -6.76
CA ILE A 69 -0.28 3.66 -7.91
C ILE A 69 0.63 4.40 -8.88
N THR A 70 0.70 3.95 -10.13
CA THR A 70 1.72 4.42 -11.07
C THR A 70 1.19 4.76 -12.43
N HIS A 71 1.88 5.65 -13.12
CA HIS A 71 1.74 5.77 -14.56
C HIS A 71 2.06 4.40 -15.24
N PRO A 72 1.37 4.01 -16.33
CA PRO A 72 1.56 2.71 -17.00
C PRO A 72 2.98 2.38 -17.47
N ASP A 73 3.77 3.43 -17.73
CA ASP A 73 5.18 3.29 -18.14
C ASP A 73 6.11 2.89 -17.00
N VAL A 74 5.72 3.09 -15.74
CA VAL A 74 6.55 2.72 -14.59
C VAL A 74 6.35 1.24 -14.27
N LYS A 75 7.39 0.44 -14.45
CA LYS A 75 7.33 -1.00 -14.12
C LYS A 75 7.72 -1.23 -12.67
N ILE A 76 6.92 -2.03 -11.97
CA ILE A 76 7.20 -2.47 -10.61
C ILE A 76 7.69 -3.91 -10.65
N ARG A 77 8.82 -4.18 -9.97
CA ARG A 77 9.39 -5.52 -9.83
C ARG A 77 9.59 -5.86 -8.36
N ASP A 78 9.68 -7.16 -8.09
CA ASP A 78 10.03 -7.71 -6.77
C ASP A 78 9.13 -7.21 -5.63
N LEU A 79 7.84 -6.99 -5.90
CA LEU A 79 6.88 -6.50 -4.92
C LEU A 79 6.70 -7.51 -3.79
N LYS A 80 6.87 -7.06 -2.54
CA LYS A 80 6.85 -7.89 -1.33
C LYS A 80 6.17 -7.14 -0.18
N ILE A 81 5.52 -7.90 0.69
CA ILE A 81 5.08 -7.41 2.00
C ILE A 81 6.13 -7.83 3.03
N LEU A 82 6.65 -6.87 3.79
CA LEU A 82 7.60 -7.08 4.86
C LEU A 82 6.91 -6.84 6.20
N GLU A 83 6.77 -7.89 7.01
CA GLU A 83 6.03 -7.80 8.27
C GLU A 83 6.77 -7.06 9.37
N GLY A 84 8.11 -7.05 9.33
CA GLY A 84 8.92 -6.23 10.24
C GLY A 84 8.77 -6.62 11.72
N LYS A 85 8.64 -7.92 12.02
CA LYS A 85 8.63 -8.41 13.40
C LYS A 85 10.02 -8.22 14.02
N VAL A 86 10.07 -7.49 15.13
CA VAL A 86 11.29 -7.21 15.89
C VAL A 86 11.31 -8.03 17.17
N ILE A 87 12.49 -8.52 17.56
CA ILE A 87 12.73 -9.16 18.85
C ILE A 87 13.70 -8.27 19.62
N ARG A 88 13.28 -7.79 20.80
CA ARG A 88 14.13 -6.98 21.69
C ARG A 88 13.82 -7.32 23.14
N ASN A 89 14.85 -7.59 23.92
CA ASN A 89 14.72 -8.01 25.33
C ASN A 89 13.71 -9.15 25.49
N GLU A 90 13.84 -10.20 24.66
CA GLU A 90 12.97 -11.39 24.61
C GLU A 90 11.49 -11.14 24.27
N LYS A 91 11.10 -9.87 24.04
CA LYS A 91 9.77 -9.50 23.58
C LYS A 91 9.76 -9.43 22.06
N SER A 92 8.72 -10.01 21.47
CA SER A 92 8.49 -9.95 20.03
C SER A 92 7.29 -9.07 19.73
N PHE A 93 7.49 -8.05 18.87
CA PHE A 93 6.44 -7.10 18.51
C PHE A 93 6.65 -6.59 17.07
N HIS A 94 5.60 -6.03 16.48
CA HIS A 94 5.69 -5.32 15.20
C HIS A 94 5.94 -3.84 15.46
N ILE A 95 6.69 -3.18 14.59
CA ILE A 95 7.03 -1.75 14.72
C ILE A 95 5.89 -0.80 14.35
N SER A 96 4.90 -1.29 13.61
CA SER A 96 3.70 -0.60 13.17
C SER A 96 2.56 -1.61 13.09
N ASP A 97 1.31 -1.15 13.09
CA ASP A 97 0.14 -1.95 12.75
C ASP A 97 0.09 -2.29 11.23
N HIS A 98 0.80 -1.53 10.40
CA HIS A 98 1.02 -1.81 8.98
C HIS A 98 2.27 -2.67 8.75
N PHE A 99 2.19 -3.52 7.73
CA PHE A 99 3.34 -4.16 7.10
C PHE A 99 3.87 -3.28 5.97
N ALA A 100 5.19 -3.27 5.79
CA ALA A 100 5.82 -2.45 4.77
C ALA A 100 5.64 -3.05 3.38
N LEU A 101 5.35 -2.19 2.40
CA LEU A 101 5.37 -2.53 0.99
C LEU A 101 6.76 -2.24 0.42
N PHE A 102 7.43 -3.26 -0.11
CA PHE A 102 8.74 -3.16 -0.73
C PHE A 102 8.67 -3.54 -2.21
N GLY A 103 9.37 -2.82 -3.07
CA GLY A 103 9.49 -3.16 -4.49
C GLY A 103 10.55 -2.29 -5.17
N ARG A 104 10.81 -2.58 -6.44
CA ARG A 104 11.73 -1.82 -7.29
C ARG A 104 10.96 -1.17 -8.44
N MET A 105 11.24 0.09 -8.71
CA MET A 105 10.66 0.81 -9.83
C MET A 105 11.68 0.94 -10.95
N GLN A 106 11.23 0.71 -12.17
CA GLN A 106 12.00 0.87 -13.39
C GLN A 106 11.25 1.82 -14.32
N LEU A 107 11.96 2.85 -14.78
CA LEU A 107 11.48 3.88 -15.72
C LEU A 107 11.78 3.51 -17.17
#